data_AF-A0A644UNM3-F1
#
_entry.id   AF-A0A644UNM3-F1
#
_cell.length_a   1.000
_cell.length_b   1.000
_cell.length_c   1.000
_cell.angle_alpha   90.00
_cell.angle_beta   90.00
_cell.angle_gamma   90.00
#
_symmetry.space_group_name_H-M   'P 1'
#
loop_
_entity.id
_entity.type
_entity.pdbx_description
1 polymer ?
#
loop_
_entity_poly.entity_id
_entity_poly.type
_entity_poly.pdbx_seq_one_letter_code
_entity_poly.pdbx_strand_id
1 'polypeptide(L)'
;MKKTILLLFFIAISGISRAQQPIDSLYLWVNFQEENIVIDIPKDYFTLRTVVPKLPGFVAVRKLNILVPPLPQNDLLLQTFHNYLTKTTEPADNYGRLDWLRVMALYLYFNQERDQVFLSETGKILEDWKQMPTAGPLRTEIGYIEQWLMLKYE
;
A
#
# COMPACT_ATOMS: atom_id res chain seq x y z
N MET A 1 26.27 40.42 20.85
CA MET A 1 25.12 40.49 19.92
C MET A 1 24.83 39.09 19.40
N LYS A 2 23.72 38.49 19.85
CA LYS A 2 23.33 37.10 19.54
C LYS A 2 22.66 37.05 18.17
N LYS A 3 23.16 36.19 17.28
CA LYS A 3 22.56 35.89 15.97
C LYS A 3 21.42 34.89 16.17
N THR A 4 20.18 35.32 15.96
CA THR A 4 19.02 34.43 15.97
C THR A 4 18.86 33.87 14.57
N ILE A 5 19.20 32.59 14.39
CA ILE A 5 18.91 31.84 13.16
C ILE A 5 17.42 31.47 13.23
N LEU A 6 16.61 32.09 12.38
CA LEU A 6 15.21 31.71 12.22
C LEU A 6 15.17 30.42 11.41
N LEU A 7 15.03 29.29 12.12
CA LEU A 7 14.84 27.97 11.52
C LEU A 7 13.38 27.91 11.03
N LEU A 8 13.15 28.22 9.75
CA LEU A 8 11.86 27.96 9.11
C LEU A 8 11.75 26.45 8.90
N PHE A 9 11.09 25.81 9.87
CA PHE A 9 10.68 24.42 9.83
C PHE A 9 9.84 24.16 8.58
N PHE A 10 10.26 23.17 7.80
CA PHE A 10 9.48 22.53 6.75
C PHE A 10 8.13 22.06 7.32
N ILE A 11 7.04 22.66 6.86
CA ILE A 11 5.73 22.00 6.88
C ILE A 11 5.55 21.41 5.49
N ALA A 12 6.20 20.27 5.25
CA ALA A 12 5.80 19.39 4.16
C ALA A 12 4.47 18.77 4.61
N ILE A 13 3.40 19.27 3.99
CA ILE A 13 2.02 18.93 4.30
C ILE A 13 1.82 17.43 4.10
N SER A 14 1.89 16.70 5.22
CA SER A 14 1.29 15.39 5.44
C SER A 14 -0.23 15.50 5.28
N GLY A 15 -0.66 15.57 4.03
CA GLY A 15 -2.04 15.93 3.68
C GLY A 15 -2.50 15.40 2.33
N ILE A 16 -2.18 14.14 2.00
CA ILE A 16 -3.05 13.38 1.10
C ILE A 16 -4.01 12.58 1.99
N SER A 17 -4.88 13.30 2.69
CA SER A 17 -5.99 12.70 3.43
C SER A 17 -7.31 13.18 2.85
N ARG A 18 -8.06 12.20 2.35
CA ARG A 18 -9.51 12.12 2.08
C ARG A 18 -9.92 12.22 0.61
N ALA A 19 -10.51 11.14 0.09
CA ALA A 19 -11.91 10.81 0.37
C ALA A 19 -12.42 9.58 -0.41
N GLN A 20 -11.61 8.99 -1.27
CA GLN A 20 -11.99 7.77 -1.98
C GLN A 20 -10.78 6.86 -2.13
N GLN A 21 -10.78 5.73 -1.43
CA GLN A 21 -9.78 4.70 -1.66
C GLN A 21 -10.28 3.79 -2.78
N PRO A 22 -9.37 3.23 -3.59
CA PRO A 22 -9.72 2.53 -4.82
C PRO A 22 -10.68 1.35 -4.62
N ILE A 23 -10.81 0.85 -3.40
CA ILE A 23 -11.70 -0.25 -3.06
C ILE A 23 -12.42 0.00 -1.73
N ASP A 24 -12.95 1.22 -1.54
CA ASP A 24 -13.70 1.61 -0.34
C ASP A 24 -14.84 0.63 0.02
N SER A 25 -15.41 -0.06 -0.96
CA SER A 25 -16.43 -1.09 -0.75
C SER A 25 -15.95 -2.29 0.07
N LEU A 26 -14.64 -2.51 0.17
CA LEU A 26 -14.03 -3.56 0.97
C LEU A 26 -13.69 -3.13 2.39
N TYR A 27 -13.77 -1.83 2.72
CA TYR A 27 -13.42 -1.33 4.06
C TYR A 27 -12.01 -1.77 4.52
N LEU A 28 -11.04 -1.70 3.61
CA LEU A 28 -9.63 -1.98 3.87
C LEU A 28 -8.82 -0.73 3.57
N TRP A 29 -8.07 -0.22 4.54
CA TRP A 29 -7.28 0.99 4.36
C TRP A 29 -5.79 0.70 4.48
N VAL A 30 -4.99 1.33 3.61
CA VAL A 30 -3.53 1.32 3.71
C VAL A 30 -3.03 2.74 3.87
N ASN A 31 -2.24 2.94 4.93
CA ASN A 31 -1.58 4.19 5.23
C ASN A 31 -0.08 3.97 5.23
N PHE A 32 0.63 4.77 4.43
CA PHE A 32 2.09 4.88 4.51
C PHE A 32 2.43 5.94 5.55
N GLN A 33 3.33 5.60 6.46
CA GLN A 33 3.88 6.52 7.46
C GLN A 33 5.41 6.54 7.31
N GLU A 34 6.07 7.44 8.03
CA GLU A 34 7.50 7.73 7.90
C GLU A 34 8.43 6.51 8.05
N GLU A 35 7.96 5.42 8.65
CA GLU A 35 8.73 4.19 8.85
C GLU A 35 7.95 2.88 8.63
N ASN A 36 6.67 2.94 8.25
CA ASN A 36 5.85 1.73 8.16
C ASN A 36 4.68 1.82 7.18
N ILE A 37 4.17 0.64 6.80
CA ILE A 37 2.86 0.46 6.17
C ILE A 37 1.89 0.01 7.27
N VAL A 38 0.80 0.76 7.46
CA VAL A 38 -0.28 0.37 8.36
C VAL A 38 -1.49 -0.06 7.53
N ILE A 39 -1.90 -1.30 7.72
CA ILE A 39 -3.11 -1.87 7.12
C ILE A 39 -4.20 -1.91 8.18
N ASP A 40 -5.25 -1.13 7.95
CA ASP A 40 -6.44 -1.13 8.79
C ASP A 40 -7.46 -2.13 8.26
N ILE A 41 -7.80 -3.10 9.09
CA ILE A 41 -8.72 -4.19 8.74
C ILE A 41 -9.83 -4.26 9.80
N PRO A 42 -11.11 -4.31 9.40
CA PRO A 42 -12.21 -4.59 10.30
C PRO A 42 -11.98 -5.87 11.11
N LYS A 43 -12.27 -5.83 12.40
CA LYS A 43 -12.05 -6.97 13.31
C LYS A 43 -12.75 -8.25 12.81
N ASP A 44 -13.90 -8.10 12.15
CA ASP A 44 -14.74 -9.19 11.66
C ASP A 44 -14.12 -9.90 10.44
N TYR A 45 -13.10 -9.32 9.81
CA TYR A 45 -12.38 -9.94 8.70
C TYR A 45 -11.21 -10.81 9.15
N PHE A 46 -10.84 -10.78 10.43
CA PHE A 46 -9.80 -11.68 10.96
C PHE A 46 -10.40 -13.06 11.23
N THR A 47 -10.23 -13.94 10.25
CA THR A 47 -10.54 -15.36 10.34
C THR A 47 -9.25 -16.16 10.22
N LEU A 48 -9.27 -17.46 10.52
CA LEU A 48 -8.10 -18.35 10.37
C LEU A 48 -7.47 -18.31 8.95
N ARG A 49 -8.20 -17.82 7.93
CA ARG A 49 -7.77 -17.75 6.54
C ARG A 49 -7.18 -16.39 6.13
N THR A 50 -7.31 -15.35 6.96
CA THR A 50 -6.84 -13.98 6.67
C THR A 50 -5.77 -13.51 7.64
N VAL A 51 -5.42 -14.33 8.63
CA VAL A 51 -4.29 -14.08 9.52
C VAL A 51 -3.00 -14.49 8.81
N VAL A 52 -2.17 -13.50 8.52
CA VAL A 52 -0.84 -13.73 7.95
C VAL A 52 0.12 -14.12 9.07
N PRO A 53 0.77 -15.30 9.03
CA PRO A 53 1.58 -15.80 10.15
C PRO A 53 2.80 -14.93 10.50
N LYS A 54 3.38 -14.28 9.49
CA LYS A 54 4.54 -13.40 9.65
C LYS A 54 4.51 -12.28 8.62
N LEU A 55 4.53 -11.05 9.11
CA LEU A 55 4.66 -9.85 8.29
C LEU A 55 6.08 -9.28 8.40
N PRO A 56 6.55 -8.52 7.41
CA PRO A 56 7.76 -7.73 7.54
C PRO A 56 7.68 -6.77 8.73
N GLY A 57 8.81 -6.46 9.37
CA GLY A 57 8.86 -5.60 10.56
C GLY A 57 8.35 -4.16 10.34
N PHE A 58 8.32 -3.71 9.08
CA PHE A 58 7.79 -2.40 8.67
C PHE A 58 6.31 -2.45 8.26
N VAL A 59 5.63 -3.60 8.40
CA VAL A 59 4.20 -3.74 8.09
C VAL A 59 3.44 -4.03 9.38
N ALA A 60 2.53 -3.14 9.74
CA ALA A 60 1.66 -3.27 10.89
C ALA A 60 0.21 -3.45 10.45
N VAL A 61 -0.54 -4.24 11.21
CA VAL A 61 -1.98 -4.42 11.01
C VAL A 61 -2.72 -3.91 12.23
N ARG A 62 -3.69 -3.02 12.00
CA ARG A 62 -4.55 -2.49 13.06
C ARG A 62 -5.97 -2.99 12.85
N LYS A 63 -6.55 -3.50 13.94
CA LYS A 63 -7.95 -3.95 13.97
C LYS A 63 -8.87 -2.76 14.15
N LEU A 64 -9.86 -2.62 13.28
CA LEU A 64 -10.90 -1.62 13.40
C LEU A 64 -12.17 -2.22 14.01
N ASN A 65 -12.72 -1.54 15.01
CA ASN A 65 -13.98 -1.92 15.65
C ASN A 65 -15.16 -1.26 14.92
N ILE A 66 -15.42 -1.69 13.69
CA ILE A 66 -16.52 -1.19 12.86
C ILE A 66 -17.37 -2.36 12.35
N LEU A 67 -18.66 -2.12 12.15
CA LEU A 67 -19.57 -3.07 11.54
C LEU A 67 -19.50 -2.91 10.02
N VAL A 68 -19.24 -4.00 9.31
CA VAL A 68 -19.05 -4.02 7.85
C VAL A 68 -19.70 -5.26 7.23
N PRO A 69 -20.04 -5.23 5.93
CA PRO A 69 -20.44 -6.43 5.20
C PRO A 69 -19.33 -7.50 5.23
N PRO A 70 -19.64 -8.79 5.03
CA PRO A 70 -18.63 -9.84 4.93
C PRO A 70 -17.60 -9.55 3.83
N LEU A 71 -16.33 -9.84 4.12
CA LEU A 71 -15.27 -9.79 3.11
C LEU A 71 -15.54 -10.86 2.04
N PRO A 72 -15.33 -10.57 0.74
CA PRO A 72 -15.36 -11.58 -0.30
C PRO A 72 -14.40 -12.75 -0.02
N GLN A 73 -14.64 -13.89 -0.67
CA GLN A 73 -13.69 -15.01 -0.63
C GLN A 73 -12.32 -14.59 -1.17
N ASN A 74 -11.25 -15.17 -0.64
CA ASN A 74 -9.87 -14.73 -0.92
C ASN A 74 -9.55 -14.72 -2.43
N ASP A 75 -10.00 -15.71 -3.18
CA ASP A 75 -9.72 -15.79 -4.62
C ASP A 75 -10.37 -14.62 -5.39
N LEU A 76 -11.62 -14.28 -5.05
CA LEU A 76 -12.32 -13.14 -5.63
C LEU A 76 -11.70 -11.81 -5.19
N LEU A 77 -11.23 -11.74 -3.95
CA LEU A 77 -10.51 -10.59 -3.41
C LEU A 77 -9.20 -10.35 -4.18
N LEU A 78 -8.37 -11.39 -4.33
CA LEU A 78 -7.11 -11.34 -5.07
C LEU A 78 -7.34 -11.02 -6.55
N GLN A 79 -8.37 -11.60 -7.16
CA GLN A 79 -8.76 -11.27 -8.53
C GLN A 79 -9.16 -9.79 -8.66
N THR A 80 -9.89 -9.24 -7.70
CA THR A 80 -10.28 -7.82 -7.69
C THR A 80 -9.05 -6.91 -7.63
N PHE A 81 -8.08 -7.23 -6.77
CA PHE A 81 -6.82 -6.49 -6.67
C PHE A 81 -5.99 -6.62 -7.95
N HIS A 82 -5.82 -7.83 -8.47
CA HIS A 82 -5.10 -8.08 -9.72
C HIS A 82 -5.69 -7.27 -10.87
N ASN A 83 -7.02 -7.32 -11.03
CA ASN A 83 -7.72 -6.54 -12.06
C ASN A 83 -7.49 -5.04 -11.90
N TYR A 84 -7.49 -4.52 -10.67
CA TYR A 84 -7.18 -3.11 -10.42
C TYR A 84 -5.74 -2.78 -10.85
N LEU A 85 -4.77 -3.58 -10.42
CA LEU A 85 -3.34 -3.34 -10.63
C LEU A 85 -2.93 -3.44 -12.12
N THR A 86 -3.68 -4.19 -12.93
CA THR A 86 -3.42 -4.42 -14.36
C THR A 86 -4.25 -3.55 -15.31
N LYS A 87 -5.37 -2.97 -14.84
CA LYS A 87 -6.27 -2.16 -15.69
C LYS A 87 -5.71 -0.78 -16.05
N THR A 88 -4.74 -0.27 -15.30
CA THR A 88 -4.13 1.03 -15.56
C THR A 88 -2.88 0.87 -16.42
N THR A 89 -2.85 1.46 -17.61
CA THR A 89 -1.65 1.65 -18.45
C THR A 89 -0.68 2.66 -17.81
N GLU A 90 -0.28 2.40 -16.57
CA GLU A 90 0.29 3.34 -15.61
C GLU A 90 -0.72 4.39 -15.07
N PRO A 91 -0.72 4.65 -13.75
CA PRO A 91 -1.52 5.70 -13.14
C PRO A 91 -1.10 7.10 -13.63
N ALA A 92 -2.10 7.92 -13.94
CA ALA A 92 -1.92 9.21 -14.59
C ALA A 92 -1.16 10.24 -13.73
N ASP A 93 -1.29 10.18 -12.40
CA ASP A 93 -0.69 11.11 -11.45
C ASP A 93 -0.24 10.42 -10.15
N ASN A 94 0.30 11.20 -9.21
CA ASN A 94 0.77 10.67 -7.93
C ASN A 94 -0.36 10.20 -7.02
N TYR A 95 -1.59 10.66 -7.20
CA TYR A 95 -2.72 10.12 -6.46
C TYR A 95 -3.03 8.70 -6.93
N GLY A 96 -3.11 8.50 -8.25
CA GLY A 96 -3.27 7.17 -8.84
C GLY A 96 -2.13 6.22 -8.50
N ARG A 97 -0.87 6.70 -8.49
CA ARG A 97 0.29 5.90 -8.06
C ARG A 97 0.16 5.48 -6.60
N LEU A 98 -0.22 6.40 -5.71
CA LEU A 98 -0.40 6.10 -4.30
C LEU A 98 -1.52 5.08 -4.09
N ASP A 99 -2.64 5.21 -4.79
CA ASP A 99 -3.74 4.25 -4.74
C ASP A 99 -3.34 2.87 -5.27
N TRP A 100 -2.57 2.83 -6.34
CA TRP A 100 -1.98 1.58 -6.84
C TRP A 100 -1.07 0.93 -5.79
N LEU A 101 -0.19 1.69 -5.13
CA LEU A 101 0.69 1.18 -4.07
C LEU A 101 -0.11 0.64 -2.86
N ARG A 102 -1.22 1.30 -2.50
CA ARG A 102 -2.14 0.83 -1.46
C ARG A 102 -2.77 -0.51 -1.83
N VAL A 103 -3.26 -0.66 -3.05
CA VAL A 103 -3.82 -1.93 -3.53
C VAL A 103 -2.75 -3.01 -3.57
N MET A 104 -1.51 -2.67 -3.95
CA MET A 104 -0.41 -3.62 -3.96
C MET A 104 -0.07 -4.12 -2.54
N ALA A 105 -0.07 -3.25 -1.53
CA ALA A 105 0.09 -3.66 -0.13
C ALA A 105 -1.01 -4.63 0.32
N LEU A 106 -2.26 -4.39 -0.07
CA LEU A 106 -3.37 -5.32 0.21
C LEU A 106 -3.19 -6.65 -0.51
N TYR A 107 -2.77 -6.63 -1.78
CA TYR A 107 -2.45 -7.84 -2.52
C TYR A 107 -1.36 -8.66 -1.83
N LEU A 108 -0.26 -8.03 -1.39
CA LEU A 108 0.83 -8.72 -0.68
C LEU A 108 0.41 -9.29 0.67
N TYR A 109 -0.52 -8.62 1.36
CA TYR A 109 -1.09 -9.09 2.60
C TYR A 109 -1.96 -10.34 2.40
N PHE A 110 -2.93 -10.28 1.49
CA PHE A 110 -3.90 -11.37 1.29
C PHE A 110 -3.36 -12.51 0.42
N ASN A 111 -2.35 -12.26 -0.41
CA ASN A 111 -1.74 -13.31 -1.23
C ASN A 111 -0.68 -14.09 -0.42
N GLN A 112 -1.06 -15.28 0.01
CA GLN A 112 -0.14 -16.23 0.67
C GLN A 112 0.64 -17.08 -0.34
N GLU A 113 0.20 -17.13 -1.59
CA GLU A 113 0.84 -17.94 -2.64
C GLU A 113 1.87 -17.11 -3.42
N ARG A 114 2.86 -17.77 -4.00
CA ARG A 114 3.88 -17.13 -4.83
C ARG A 114 3.39 -17.04 -6.28
N ASP A 115 2.77 -15.93 -6.65
CA ASP A 115 2.53 -15.58 -8.06
C ASP A 115 3.75 -14.85 -8.64
N GLN A 116 4.81 -15.60 -8.93
CA GLN A 116 6.10 -15.01 -9.31
C GLN A 116 6.05 -14.16 -10.59
N VAL A 117 5.17 -14.51 -11.53
CA VAL A 117 5.04 -13.78 -12.80
C VAL A 117 4.45 -12.41 -12.55
N PHE A 118 3.30 -12.35 -11.89
CA PHE A 118 2.63 -11.09 -11.59
C PHE A 118 3.48 -10.17 -10.70
N LEU A 119 4.14 -10.73 -9.69
CA LEU A 119 5.03 -9.96 -8.82
C LEU A 119 6.22 -9.39 -9.59
N SER A 120 6.73 -10.09 -10.62
CA SER A 120 7.89 -9.66 -11.41
C SER A 120 7.53 -8.50 -12.33
N GLU A 121 6.36 -8.56 -12.97
CA GLU A 121 5.82 -7.47 -13.77
C GLU A 121 5.58 -6.22 -12.91
N THR A 122 5.02 -6.42 -11.71
CA THR A 122 4.82 -5.37 -10.70
C THR A 122 6.14 -4.72 -10.29
N GLY A 123 7.20 -5.51 -10.09
CA GLY A 123 8.53 -5.01 -9.74
C GLY A 123 9.11 -4.07 -10.80
N LYS A 124 8.91 -4.37 -12.09
CA LYS A 124 9.36 -3.49 -13.20
C LYS A 124 8.64 -2.15 -13.20
N ILE A 125 7.33 -2.13 -12.96
CA ILE A 125 6.54 -0.89 -12.86
C ILE A 125 7.11 0.02 -11.75
N LEU A 126 7.46 -0.55 -10.60
CA LEU A 126 8.07 0.21 -9.50
C LEU A 126 9.47 0.73 -9.84
N GLU A 127 10.28 -0.07 -10.53
CA GLU A 127 11.59 0.35 -11.01
C GLU A 127 11.48 1.55 -11.95
N ASP A 128 10.57 1.49 -12.92
CA ASP A 128 10.30 2.57 -13.86
C ASP A 128 9.87 3.85 -13.11
N TRP A 129 8.95 3.75 -12.14
CA TRP A 129 8.51 4.92 -11.38
C TRP A 129 9.61 5.54 -10.52
N LYS A 130 10.54 4.76 -9.95
CA LYS A 130 11.68 5.33 -9.19
C LYS A 130 12.55 6.26 -10.06
N GLN A 131 12.65 5.94 -11.35
CA GLN A 131 13.42 6.73 -12.31
C GLN A 131 12.64 7.96 -12.82
N MET A 132 11.31 7.97 -12.70
CA MET A 132 10.47 9.10 -13.11
C MET A 132 10.56 10.28 -12.12
N PRO A 133 10.95 11.49 -12.57
CA PRO A 133 10.98 12.67 -11.69
C PRO A 133 9.59 13.02 -11.10
N THR A 134 8.53 12.75 -11.86
CA THR A 134 7.15 13.02 -11.47
C THR A 134 6.68 12.18 -10.29
N ALA A 135 7.23 10.97 -10.12
CA ALA A 135 6.95 10.09 -8.98
C ALA A 135 7.83 10.39 -7.75
N GLY A 136 8.68 11.42 -7.82
CA GLY A 136 9.54 11.87 -6.72
C GLY A 136 8.84 11.95 -5.34
N PRO A 137 7.62 12.50 -5.24
CA PRO A 137 6.87 12.56 -3.99
C PRO A 137 6.50 11.22 -3.36
N LEU A 138 6.58 10.11 -4.09
CA LEU A 138 6.19 8.76 -3.64
C LEU A 138 7.36 7.79 -3.49
N ARG A 139 8.60 8.29 -3.54
CA ARG A 139 9.80 7.43 -3.51
C ARG A 139 9.85 6.52 -2.29
N THR A 140 9.40 7.02 -1.14
CA THR A 140 9.39 6.28 0.11
C THR A 140 8.37 5.13 0.03
N GLU A 141 7.15 5.42 -0.40
CA GLU A 141 6.07 4.43 -0.55
C GLU A 141 6.40 3.36 -1.59
N ILE A 142 7.00 3.76 -2.71
CA ILE A 142 7.52 2.84 -3.72
C ILE A 142 8.58 1.90 -3.10
N GLY A 143 9.52 2.47 -2.34
CA GLY A 143 10.56 1.70 -1.65
C GLY A 143 10.02 0.65 -0.67
N TYR A 144 8.97 0.98 0.09
CA TYR A 144 8.36 0.00 1.00
C TYR A 144 7.69 -1.16 0.28
N ILE A 145 6.97 -0.90 -0.82
CA ILE A 145 6.35 -1.98 -1.60
C ILE A 145 7.42 -2.84 -2.26
N GLU A 146 8.46 -2.24 -2.83
CA GLU A 146 9.59 -2.97 -3.41
C GLU A 146 10.28 -3.86 -2.38
N GLN A 147 10.56 -3.34 -1.19
CA GLN A 147 11.15 -4.12 -0.10
C GLN A 147 10.26 -5.31 0.28
N TRP A 148 8.94 -5.12 0.33
CA TRP A 148 8.02 -6.21 0.64
C TRP A 148 7.96 -7.26 -0.49
N LEU A 149 8.01 -6.83 -1.76
CA LEU A 149 8.11 -7.75 -2.90
C LEU A 149 9.35 -8.63 -2.81
N MET A 150 10.52 -8.05 -2.51
CA MET A 150 11.77 -8.80 -2.35
C MET A 150 11.65 -9.91 -1.29
N LEU A 151 11.02 -9.61 -0.14
CA LEU A 151 10.80 -10.58 0.94
C LEU A 151 9.84 -11.72 0.57
N LYS A 152 9.00 -11.57 -0.47
CA LYS A 152 8.12 -12.64 -0.95
C LYS A 152 8.83 -13.58 -1.94
N TYR A 153 9.91 -13.12 -2.56
CA TYR A 153 10.73 -13.94 -3.47
C TYR A 153 11.66 -14.90 -2.71
N GLU A 154 12.18 -14.47 -1.57
CA GLU A 154 12.99 -15.29 -0.64
C GLU A 154 12.15 -16.43 -0.04
#